data_AF-A0A2P2GW09-F1
#
_entry.id   AF-A0A2P2GW09-F1
#
_cell.length_a   1.000
_cell.length_b   1.000
_cell.length_c   1.000
_cell.angle_alpha   90.00
_cell.angle_beta   90.00
_cell.angle_gamma   90.00
#
_symmetry.space_group_name_H-M   'P 1'
#
loop_
_entity.id
_entity.type
_entity.pdbx_description
1 polymer ?
#
loop_
_entity_poly.entity_id
_entity_poly.type
_entity_poly.pdbx_seq_one_letter_code
_entity_poly.pdbx_strand_id
1 'polypeptide(L)'
;MRLASTAPEPGTGGSGDLKHSGGPWTSASGTAAELRTSTETSRSALGPGHEGVETGAAGLASVAALKSVLTSWEERLQAVRDECEQLTGPLLTVAKEMGETETAIEKSFKGVDGGGAGERR
;
A
#
# COMPACT_ATOMS: atom_id res chain seq x y z
N MET A 1 -39.41 43.83 -16.62
CA MET A 1 -38.90 42.87 -15.62
C MET A 1 -37.59 42.31 -16.16
N ARG A 2 -36.51 42.44 -15.39
CA ARG A 2 -35.13 42.10 -15.78
C ARG A 2 -34.84 40.72 -15.17
N LEU A 3 -34.63 39.69 -16.00
CA LEU A 3 -34.20 38.37 -15.55
C LEU A 3 -32.68 38.41 -15.39
N ALA A 4 -32.18 38.15 -14.18
CA ALA A 4 -30.77 38.06 -13.90
C ALA A 4 -30.23 36.72 -14.43
N SER A 5 -29.31 36.77 -15.40
CA SER A 5 -28.46 35.63 -15.74
C SER A 5 -27.29 35.60 -14.76
N THR A 6 -27.25 34.60 -13.89
CA THR A 6 -26.02 34.23 -13.18
C THR A 6 -25.13 33.48 -14.17
N ALA A 7 -24.02 34.09 -14.60
CA ALA A 7 -22.98 33.34 -15.30
C ALA A 7 -22.42 32.25 -14.36
N PRO A 8 -22.01 31.09 -14.87
CA PRO A 8 -21.21 30.17 -14.06
C PRO A 8 -19.88 30.87 -13.75
N GLU A 9 -19.60 31.03 -12.47
CA GLU A 9 -18.28 31.45 -11.99
C GLU A 9 -17.23 30.50 -12.60
N PRO A 10 -16.11 31.01 -13.14
CA PRO A 10 -15.01 30.15 -13.53
C PRO A 10 -14.54 29.43 -12.26
N GLY A 11 -14.71 28.10 -12.23
CA GLY A 11 -14.21 27.28 -11.13
C GLY A 11 -12.75 27.61 -10.91
N THR A 12 -12.43 28.13 -9.73
CA THR A 12 -11.07 28.41 -9.31
C THR A 12 -10.28 27.12 -9.46
N GLY A 13 -9.46 27.04 -10.51
CA GLY A 13 -8.53 25.94 -10.71
C GLY A 13 -7.72 25.81 -9.43
N GLY A 14 -7.87 24.65 -8.78
CA GLY A 14 -7.15 24.36 -7.54
C GLY A 14 -5.66 24.42 -7.81
N SER A 15 -5.06 25.57 -7.52
CA SER A 15 -3.61 25.74 -7.36
C SER A 15 -3.19 25.09 -6.03
N GLY A 16 -3.56 23.83 -5.84
CA GLY A 16 -2.93 22.99 -4.86
C GLY A 16 -1.74 22.38 -5.57
N ASP A 17 -0.53 22.83 -5.25
CA ASP A 17 0.64 22.01 -5.49
C ASP A 17 0.35 20.66 -4.85
N LEU A 18 0.12 19.64 -5.68
CA LEU A 18 0.12 18.27 -5.22
C LEU A 18 1.52 18.05 -4.69
N LYS A 19 1.70 18.18 -3.38
CA LYS A 19 2.94 17.78 -2.71
C LYS A 19 3.11 16.30 -3.02
N HIS A 20 3.93 16.02 -4.02
CA HIS A 20 4.36 14.69 -4.35
C HIS A 20 5.19 14.23 -3.16
N SER A 21 4.56 13.56 -2.20
CA SER A 21 5.33 12.75 -1.27
C SER A 21 6.01 11.69 -2.13
N GLY A 22 7.34 11.68 -2.14
CA GLY A 22 8.04 10.51 -2.59
C GLY A 22 7.52 9.33 -1.76
N GLY A 23 7.01 8.30 -2.39
CA GLY A 23 6.80 7.02 -1.71
C GLY A 23 5.45 6.72 -1.06
N PRO A 24 4.25 7.07 -1.60
CA PRO A 24 3.06 6.30 -1.26
C PRO A 24 3.23 4.83 -1.65
N TRP A 25 3.86 4.55 -2.80
CA TRP A 25 4.18 3.20 -3.27
C TRP A 25 5.29 2.54 -2.43
N THR A 26 6.34 3.28 -2.07
CA THR A 26 7.38 2.80 -1.14
C THR A 26 6.81 2.52 0.25
N SER A 27 5.96 3.40 0.78
CA SER A 27 5.27 3.20 2.05
C SER A 27 4.34 2.00 1.99
N ALA A 28 3.56 1.84 0.92
CA ALA A 28 2.68 0.68 0.74
C ALA A 28 3.47 -0.62 0.68
N SER A 29 4.63 -0.63 0.01
CA SER A 29 5.54 -1.77 0.01
C SER A 29 6.07 -2.08 1.42
N GLY A 30 6.50 -1.05 2.17
CA GLY A 30 6.92 -1.20 3.56
C GLY A 30 5.81 -1.79 4.43
N THR A 31 4.60 -1.25 4.34
CA THR A 31 3.42 -1.78 5.05
C THR A 31 3.11 -3.23 4.64
N ALA A 32 3.21 -3.58 3.36
CA ALA A 32 3.04 -4.96 2.91
C ALA A 32 4.09 -5.89 3.52
N ALA A 33 5.35 -5.46 3.63
CA ALA A 33 6.40 -6.24 4.27
C ALA A 33 6.17 -6.44 5.79
N GLU A 34 5.68 -5.41 6.48
CA GLU A 34 5.29 -5.48 7.89
C GLU A 34 4.08 -6.40 8.11
N LEU A 35 3.05 -6.28 7.26
CA LEU A 35 1.87 -7.15 7.29
C LEU A 35 2.24 -8.61 7.02
N ARG A 36 3.10 -8.88 6.04
CA ARG A 36 3.65 -10.22 5.78
C ARG A 36 4.27 -10.81 7.06
N THR A 37 5.12 -10.04 7.72
CA THR A 37 5.89 -10.50 8.89
C THR A 37 4.99 -10.73 10.12
N SER A 38 4.10 -9.77 10.41
CA SER A 38 3.16 -9.89 11.52
C SER A 38 2.16 -11.03 11.31
N THR A 39 1.64 -11.20 10.09
CA THR A 39 0.75 -12.30 9.70
C THR A 39 1.44 -13.66 9.86
N GLU A 40 2.69 -13.79 9.40
CA GLU A 40 3.49 -15.01 9.60
C GLU A 40 3.69 -15.34 11.08
N THR A 41 3.96 -14.31 11.90
CA THR A 41 4.14 -14.46 13.34
C THR A 41 2.86 -14.97 13.99
N SER A 42 1.71 -14.38 13.66
CA SER A 42 0.41 -14.83 14.15
C SER A 42 0.09 -16.25 13.69
N ARG A 43 0.34 -16.59 12.42
CA ARG A 43 0.13 -17.94 11.88
C ARG A 43 0.96 -18.97 12.62
N SER A 44 2.25 -18.69 12.79
CA SER A 44 3.20 -19.59 13.48
C SER A 44 2.85 -19.82 14.96
N ALA A 45 2.10 -18.92 15.58
CA ALA A 45 1.64 -19.06 16.96
C ALA A 45 0.38 -19.95 17.10
N LEU A 46 -0.39 -20.18 16.03
CA LEU A 46 -1.65 -20.91 16.10
C LEU A 46 -1.47 -22.38 16.49
N GLY A 47 -0.53 -23.08 15.87
CA GLY A 47 -0.22 -24.48 16.16
C GLY A 47 0.19 -24.69 17.62
N PRO A 48 1.25 -24.02 18.11
CA PRO A 48 1.67 -24.08 19.52
C PRO A 48 0.54 -23.71 20.49
N GLY A 49 -0.28 -22.71 20.15
CA GLY A 49 -1.42 -22.31 20.98
C GLY A 49 -2.54 -23.37 21.07
N HIS A 50 -2.54 -24.37 20.17
CA HIS A 50 -3.50 -25.48 20.14
C HIS A 50 -2.90 -26.82 20.57
N GLU A 51 -1.65 -26.85 21.02
CA GLU A 51 -1.05 -28.07 21.55
C GLU A 51 -1.86 -28.59 22.75
N GLY A 52 -2.13 -29.90 22.75
CA GLY A 52 -2.87 -30.57 23.83
C GLY A 52 -4.39 -30.36 23.82
N VAL A 53 -4.95 -29.58 22.90
CA VAL A 53 -6.41 -29.39 22.78
C VAL A 53 -7.12 -30.73 22.52
N GLU A 54 -6.57 -31.58 21.66
CA GLU A 54 -7.20 -32.86 21.31
C GLU A 54 -7.33 -33.80 22.50
N THR A 55 -6.28 -33.86 23.32
CA THR A 55 -6.22 -34.75 24.49
C THR A 55 -6.99 -34.16 25.66
N GLY A 56 -6.87 -32.85 25.90
CA GLY A 56 -7.53 -32.15 27.01
C GLY A 56 -9.04 -32.00 26.85
N ALA A 57 -9.55 -31.99 25.61
CA ALA A 57 -10.97 -31.87 25.29
C ALA A 57 -11.56 -33.16 24.68
N ALA A 58 -10.92 -34.31 24.91
CA ALA A 58 -11.36 -35.60 24.37
C ALA A 58 -12.83 -35.89 24.70
N GLY A 59 -13.59 -36.29 23.69
CA GLY A 59 -15.03 -36.56 23.81
C GLY A 59 -15.94 -35.34 23.59
N LEU A 60 -15.40 -34.12 23.53
CA LEU A 60 -16.19 -32.95 23.14
C LEU A 60 -16.35 -32.90 21.61
N ALA A 61 -17.60 -32.81 21.15
CA ALA A 61 -17.90 -32.66 19.72
C ALA A 61 -17.28 -31.37 19.12
N SER A 62 -17.02 -30.37 19.96
CA SER A 62 -16.38 -29.11 19.56
C SER A 62 -14.92 -29.27 19.12
N VAL A 63 -14.22 -30.36 19.48
CA VAL A 63 -12.80 -30.55 19.08
C VAL A 63 -12.66 -30.60 17.56
N ALA A 64 -13.54 -31.31 16.87
CA ALA A 64 -13.50 -31.37 15.41
C ALA A 64 -13.75 -30.00 14.77
N ALA A 65 -14.68 -29.23 15.32
CA ALA A 65 -14.95 -27.86 14.86
C ALA A 65 -13.74 -26.95 15.11
N LEU A 66 -13.09 -27.06 16.27
CA LEU A 66 -11.92 -26.26 16.63
C LEU A 66 -10.73 -26.55 15.70
N LYS A 67 -10.48 -27.82 15.35
CA LYS A 67 -9.46 -28.18 14.35
C LYS A 67 -9.74 -27.58 12.99
N SER A 68 -10.99 -27.67 12.52
CA SER A 68 -11.38 -27.07 11.24
C SER A 68 -11.19 -25.56 11.24
N VAL A 69 -11.53 -24.88 12.34
CA VAL A 69 -11.31 -23.45 12.51
C VAL A 69 -9.81 -23.12 12.51
N LEU A 70 -8.98 -23.89 13.24
CA LEU A 70 -7.52 -23.74 13.26
C LEU A 70 -6.93 -23.81 11.85
N THR A 71 -7.18 -24.90 11.12
CA THR A 71 -6.69 -25.07 9.73
C THR A 71 -7.14 -23.92 8.85
N SER A 72 -8.40 -23.51 8.97
CA SER A 72 -8.93 -22.42 8.17
C SER A 72 -8.28 -21.07 8.49
N TRP A 73 -7.89 -20.81 9.73
CA TRP A 73 -7.14 -19.61 10.09
C TRP A 73 -5.70 -19.67 9.59
N GLU A 74 -5.03 -20.82 9.66
CA GLU A 74 -3.69 -21.02 9.12
C GLU A 74 -3.65 -20.74 7.61
N GLU A 75 -4.62 -21.27 6.86
CA GLU A 75 -4.77 -21.05 5.43
C GLU A 75 -5.04 -19.58 5.07
N ARG A 76 -5.96 -18.91 5.78
CA ARG A 76 -6.27 -17.50 5.52
C ARG A 76 -5.08 -16.59 5.82
N LEU A 77 -4.38 -16.81 6.93
CA LEU A 77 -3.19 -16.03 7.26
C LEU A 77 -2.06 -16.31 6.27
N GLN A 78 -1.93 -17.55 5.79
CA GLN A 78 -1.01 -17.86 4.70
C GLN A 78 -1.33 -17.06 3.43
N ALA A 79 -2.59 -17.05 3.01
CA ALA A 79 -3.01 -16.30 1.82
C ALA A 79 -2.69 -14.80 1.95
N VAL A 80 -3.02 -14.18 3.08
CA VAL A 80 -2.70 -12.76 3.34
C VAL A 80 -1.19 -12.51 3.32
N ARG A 81 -0.40 -13.40 3.95
CA ARG A 81 1.06 -13.31 3.97
C ARG A 81 1.65 -13.42 2.56
N ASP A 82 1.15 -14.35 1.76
CA ASP A 82 1.58 -14.60 0.39
C ASP A 82 1.19 -13.44 -0.54
N GLU A 83 0.00 -12.86 -0.37
CA GLU A 83 -0.43 -11.65 -1.09
C GLU A 83 0.46 -10.45 -0.74
N CYS A 84 0.74 -10.22 0.54
CA CYS A 84 1.63 -9.14 0.98
C CYS A 84 3.06 -9.31 0.44
N GLU A 85 3.59 -10.54 0.42
CA GLU A 85 4.87 -10.87 -0.20
C GLU A 85 4.86 -10.53 -1.70
N GLN A 86 3.82 -10.95 -2.41
CA GLN A 86 3.66 -10.70 -3.84
C GLN A 86 3.52 -9.21 -4.16
N LEU A 87 2.90 -8.41 -3.30
CA LEU A 87 2.70 -6.97 -3.52
C LEU A 87 3.96 -6.14 -3.24
N THR A 88 4.83 -6.58 -2.33
CA THR A 88 6.00 -5.80 -1.87
C THR A 88 6.89 -5.37 -3.05
N GLY A 89 7.24 -6.30 -3.95
CA GLY A 89 8.10 -6.04 -5.10
C GLY A 89 7.46 -5.14 -6.17
N PRO A 90 6.26 -5.48 -6.69
CA PRO A 90 5.52 -4.64 -7.64
C PRO A 90 5.31 -3.21 -7.15
N LEU A 91 4.98 -3.01 -5.87
CA LEU A 91 4.82 -1.67 -5.29
C LEU A 91 6.14 -0.87 -5.33
N LEU A 92 7.30 -1.49 -5.10
CA LEU A 92 8.60 -0.83 -5.28
C LEU A 92 8.92 -0.54 -6.74
N THR A 93 8.60 -1.46 -7.64
CA THR A 93 8.77 -1.25 -9.09
C THR A 93 7.96 -0.03 -9.54
N VAL A 94 6.69 0.04 -9.14
CA VAL A 94 5.82 1.19 -9.44
C VAL A 94 6.35 2.47 -8.79
N ALA A 95 6.88 2.41 -7.56
CA ALA A 95 7.51 3.56 -6.92
C ALA A 95 8.66 4.13 -7.77
N LYS A 96 9.54 3.23 -8.25
CA LYS A 96 10.67 3.57 -9.12
C LYS A 96 10.22 4.12 -10.47
N GLU A 97 9.24 3.49 -11.11
CA GLU A 97 8.76 3.85 -12.45
C GLU A 97 7.94 5.13 -12.47
N MET A 98 7.12 5.41 -11.45
CA MET A 98 6.21 6.57 -11.42
C MET A 98 6.76 7.77 -10.64
N GLY A 99 7.42 7.56 -9.50
CA GLY A 99 7.69 8.63 -8.51
C GLY A 99 9.16 8.93 -8.26
N GLU A 100 10.10 8.10 -8.73
CA GLU A 100 11.50 8.52 -8.91
C GLU A 100 11.74 9.18 -10.28
N THR A 101 10.71 9.18 -11.14
CA THR A 101 10.70 9.77 -12.49
C THR A 101 10.39 11.27 -12.47
N GLU A 102 9.52 11.75 -11.57
CA GLU A 102 9.19 13.19 -11.42
C GLU A 102 10.43 14.02 -11.00
N THR A 103 11.26 13.49 -10.09
CA THR A 103 12.53 14.12 -9.67
C THR A 103 13.55 14.22 -10.81
N ALA A 104 13.55 13.24 -11.74
CA ALA A 104 14.41 13.26 -12.93
C ALA A 104 13.92 14.29 -13.97
N ILE A 105 12.60 14.46 -14.08
CA ILE A 105 11.98 15.47 -14.94
C ILE A 105 12.25 16.88 -14.36
N GLU A 106 12.03 17.10 -13.07
CA GLU A 106 12.30 18.39 -12.40
C GLU A 106 13.79 18.79 -12.52
N LYS A 107 14.72 17.83 -12.43
CA LYS A 107 16.16 18.05 -12.65
C LYS A 107 16.50 18.39 -14.11
N SER A 108 15.81 17.78 -15.07
CA SER A 108 15.98 18.06 -16.50
C SER A 108 15.49 19.46 -16.86
N PHE A 109 14.39 19.92 -16.24
CA PHE A 109 13.85 21.27 -16.46
C PHE A 109 14.65 22.37 -15.75
N LYS A 110 15.22 22.11 -14.56
CA LYS A 110 16.18 23.04 -13.90
C LYS A 110 17.45 23.30 -14.73
N GLY A 111 17.79 22.42 -15.67
CA GLY A 111 18.91 22.63 -16.60
C GLY A 111 18.61 23.59 -17.76
N VAL A 112 17.33 23.86 -18.06
CA VAL A 112 16.93 24.66 -19.24
C VAL A 112 16.78 26.16 -18.94
N ASP A 113 16.46 26.52 -17.70
CA ASP A 113 16.34 27.93 -17.26
C ASP A 113 17.71 28.66 -17.18
N GLY A 114 18.82 27.91 -17.12
CA GLY A 114 20.17 28.48 -17.07
C GLY A 114 20.80 28.84 -18.42
N GLY A 115 20.19 28.44 -19.55
CA GLY A 115 20.79 28.57 -20.89
C GLY A 115 20.35 29.77 -21.73
N GLY A 116 19.39 30.57 -21.25
CA GLY A 116 18.73 31.62 -22.04
C GLY A 116 19.21 33.05 -21.80
N ALA A 117 20.25 33.28 -20.99
CA ALA A 117 20.77 34.61 -20.66
C ALA A 117 22.20 34.80 -21.18
N GLY A 118 22.40 34.74 -22.49
CA GLY A 118 23.74 34.89 -23.05
C GLY A 118 23.84 35.07 -24.56
N GLU A 119 22.79 35.52 -25.25
CA GLU A 119 22.94 35.91 -26.66
C GLU A 119 21.87 36.94 -27.05
N ARG A 120 22.04 38.20 -26.63
CA ARG A 120 21.60 39.38 -27.39
C ARG A 120 22.43 40.60 -27.02
N ARG A 121 23.27 40.99 -27.98
CA ARG A 121 23.92 42.29 -28.22
C ARG A 121 25.34 42.48 -27.69
#